data_AF-A0A3C0XMM9-F1
#
_entry.id   AF-A0A3C0XMM9-F1
#
_cell.length_a   1.000
_cell.length_b   1.000
_cell.length_c   1.000
_cell.angle_alpha   90.00
_cell.angle_beta   90.00
_cell.angle_gamma   90.00
#
_symmetry.space_group_name_H-M   'P 1'
#
loop_
_entity.id
_entity.type
_entity.pdbx_description
1 polymer ?
#
loop_
_entity_poly.entity_id
_entity_poly.type
_entity_poly.pdbx_seq_one_letter_code
_entity_poly.pdbx_strand_id
1 'polypeptide(L)'
;MVAAACFADDASAEKALAILADSDVRPPEISVIARDGVRAARIAGGHAWYPGKDERGAARMLHRVLHRLPKAVRDRYRSELADGSVVIVAAAGGQPADTLAALLSRAGGRLVDQWWQSPADLFAPPELAGPF
;
A
#
# COMPACT_ATOMS: atom_id res chain seq x y z
N MET A 1 2.22 9.96 9.68
CA MET A 1 3.17 10.04 8.56
C MET A 1 3.15 8.73 7.80
N VAL A 2 3.45 8.73 6.51
CA VAL A 2 3.63 7.51 5.70
C VAL A 2 4.91 7.61 4.88
N ALA A 3 5.45 6.46 4.50
CA ALA A 3 6.45 6.34 3.45
C ALA A 3 5.89 5.45 2.33
N ALA A 4 6.20 5.76 1.08
CA ALA A 4 5.80 4.91 -0.04
C ALA A 4 6.87 4.85 -1.13
N ALA A 5 6.75 3.82 -1.97
CA ALA A 5 7.57 3.64 -3.15
C ALA A 5 6.79 2.86 -4.22
N CYS A 6 7.21 2.98 -5.48
CA CYS A 6 6.73 2.14 -6.57
C CYS A 6 7.74 1.06 -6.95
N PHE A 7 7.22 -0.07 -7.42
CA PHE A 7 7.95 -1.28 -7.81
C PHE A 7 7.53 -1.67 -9.21
N ALA A 8 8.48 -2.00 -10.08
CA ALA A 8 8.20 -2.31 -11.49
C ALA A 8 7.44 -3.62 -11.68
N ASP A 9 7.61 -4.57 -10.77
CA ASP A 9 7.07 -5.93 -10.86
C ASP A 9 6.61 -6.46 -9.49
N ASP A 10 5.88 -7.58 -9.54
CA ASP A 10 5.29 -8.22 -8.37
C ASP A 10 6.35 -8.79 -7.42
N ALA A 11 7.44 -9.36 -7.96
CA ALA A 11 8.49 -9.97 -7.15
C ALA A 11 9.23 -8.93 -6.29
N SER A 12 9.48 -7.75 -6.84
CA SER A 12 10.08 -6.63 -6.12
C SER A 12 9.14 -6.08 -5.04
N ALA A 13 7.84 -6.03 -5.32
CA ALA A 13 6.83 -5.64 -4.34
C ALA A 13 6.71 -6.67 -3.20
N GLU A 14 6.69 -7.97 -3.51
CA GLU A 14 6.66 -9.05 -2.52
C GLU A 14 7.91 -9.05 -1.64
N LYS A 15 9.10 -8.81 -2.23
CA LYS A 15 10.34 -8.63 -1.49
C LYS A 15 10.25 -7.44 -0.51
N ALA A 16 9.65 -6.34 -0.92
CA ALA A 16 9.46 -5.18 -0.04
C ALA A 16 8.54 -5.52 1.14
N LEU A 17 7.46 -6.28 0.91
CA LEU A 17 6.58 -6.76 1.99
C LEU A 17 7.34 -7.66 2.97
N ALA A 18 8.20 -8.55 2.49
CA ALA A 18 9.03 -9.38 3.35
C ALA A 18 9.99 -8.54 4.22
N ILE A 19 10.68 -7.55 3.62
CA ILE A 19 11.58 -6.65 4.36
C ILE A 19 10.84 -5.84 5.42
N LEU A 20 9.63 -5.36 5.11
CA LEU A 20 8.79 -4.63 6.06
C LEU A 20 8.34 -5.53 7.22
N ALA A 21 7.92 -6.76 6.93
CA ALA A 21 7.55 -7.74 7.94
C ALA A 21 8.73 -8.12 8.85
N ASP A 22 9.92 -8.34 8.27
CA ASP A 22 11.16 -8.61 9.03
C ASP A 22 11.58 -7.42 9.91
N SER A 23 11.09 -6.22 9.60
CA SER A 23 11.33 -4.97 10.35
C SER A 23 10.18 -4.62 11.31
N ASP A 24 9.33 -5.59 11.63
CA ASP A 24 8.21 -5.47 12.58
C ASP A 24 7.13 -4.45 12.15
N VAL A 25 7.00 -4.21 10.84
CA VAL A 25 5.90 -3.39 10.30
C VAL A 25 4.67 -4.28 10.17
N ARG A 26 3.58 -3.90 10.83
CA ARG A 26 2.38 -4.75 10.92
C ARG A 26 1.60 -4.73 9.61
N PRO A 27 0.99 -5.86 9.18
CA PRO A 27 0.18 -5.92 7.96
C PRO A 27 -0.93 -4.84 7.83
N PRO A 28 -1.65 -4.44 8.90
CA PRO A 28 -2.65 -3.36 8.83
C PRO A 28 -2.05 -2.00 8.49
N GLU A 29 -0.76 -1.80 8.75
CA GLU A 29 -0.01 -0.56 8.51
C GLU A 29 0.58 -0.50 7.10
N ILE A 30 0.34 -1.53 6.27
CA ILE A 30 0.87 -1.61 4.91
C ILE A 30 -0.29 -1.68 3.92
N SER A 31 -0.25 -0.84 2.90
CA SER A 31 -1.21 -0.82 1.80
C SER A 31 -0.52 -1.15 0.49
N VAL A 32 -1.07 -2.13 -0.23
CA VAL A 32 -0.64 -2.47 -1.59
C VAL A 32 -1.65 -1.93 -2.60
N ILE A 33 -1.14 -1.22 -3.60
CA ILE A 33 -1.93 -0.54 -4.62
C ILE A 33 -1.39 -0.95 -5.98
N ALA A 34 -2.27 -1.46 -6.83
CA ALA A 34 -1.94 -1.83 -8.20
C ALA A 34 -3.03 -1.31 -9.16
N ARG A 35 -2.79 -1.46 -10.46
CA ARG A 35 -3.73 -1.07 -11.51
C ARG A 35 -5.10 -1.74 -11.39
N ASP A 36 -5.13 -2.96 -10.88
CA ASP A 36 -6.35 -3.69 -10.59
C ASP A 36 -6.31 -4.33 -9.19
N GLY A 37 -7.49 -4.47 -8.59
CA GLY A 37 -7.62 -5.00 -7.23
C GLY A 37 -7.29 -6.48 -7.09
N VAL A 38 -7.35 -7.27 -8.17
CA VAL A 38 -7.01 -8.71 -8.13
C VAL A 38 -5.50 -8.88 -7.96
N ARG A 39 -4.72 -8.10 -8.72
CA ARG A 39 -3.28 -8.04 -8.59
C ARG A 39 -2.85 -7.50 -7.23
N ALA A 40 -3.46 -6.42 -6.75
CA ALA A 40 -3.19 -5.89 -5.42
C ALA A 40 -3.46 -6.93 -4.32
N ALA A 41 -4.59 -7.65 -4.41
CA ALA A 41 -4.94 -8.70 -3.45
C ALA A 41 -3.96 -9.87 -3.46
N ARG A 42 -3.51 -10.31 -4.65
CA ARG A 42 -2.53 -11.39 -4.78
C ARG A 42 -1.17 -11.02 -4.16
N ILE A 43 -0.68 -9.80 -4.42
CA ILE A 43 0.60 -9.31 -3.89
C ILE A 43 0.50 -9.08 -2.38
N ALA A 44 -0.60 -8.46 -1.91
CA ALA A 44 -0.82 -8.22 -0.49
C ALA A 44 -0.93 -9.51 0.31
N GLY A 45 -1.61 -10.53 -0.23
CA GLY A 45 -1.83 -11.81 0.42
C GLY A 45 -2.37 -11.64 1.85
N GLY A 46 -1.71 -12.30 2.81
CA GLY A 46 -1.93 -12.12 4.24
C GLY A 46 -1.02 -11.08 4.91
N HIS A 47 -0.13 -10.45 4.14
CA HIS A 47 0.98 -9.62 4.65
C HIS A 47 0.71 -8.11 4.57
N ALA A 48 -0.35 -7.70 3.88
CA ALA A 48 -0.74 -6.29 3.78
C ALA A 48 -2.26 -6.11 3.58
N TRP A 49 -2.72 -4.87 3.76
CA TRP A 49 -4.02 -4.41 3.31
C TRP A 49 -4.00 -4.04 1.82
N TYR A 50 -5.15 -4.09 1.16
CA TYR A 50 -5.36 -3.50 -0.16
C TYR A 50 -6.71 -2.80 -0.19
N PRO A 51 -6.84 -1.62 -0.84
CA PRO A 51 -8.12 -0.94 -0.98
C PRO A 51 -9.16 -1.85 -1.68
N GLY A 52 -10.32 -2.04 -1.04
CA GLY A 52 -11.40 -2.92 -1.54
C GLY A 52 -11.39 -4.35 -0.98
N LYS A 53 -10.52 -4.66 -0.01
CA LYS A 53 -10.56 -5.92 0.76
C LYS A 53 -11.86 -5.99 1.59
N ASP A 54 -12.48 -7.18 1.63
CA ASP A 54 -13.74 -7.51 2.30
C ASP A 54 -15.04 -6.88 1.75
N GLU A 55 -15.01 -6.21 0.60
CA GLU A 55 -16.23 -5.77 -0.10
C GLU A 55 -16.93 -6.94 -0.82
N ARG A 56 -18.07 -7.43 -0.29
CA ARG A 56 -18.91 -8.46 -0.93
C ARG A 56 -20.13 -7.85 -1.64
N GLY A 57 -20.49 -8.37 -2.83
CA GLY A 57 -21.75 -8.08 -3.51
C GLY A 57 -21.73 -6.89 -4.50
N ALA A 58 -22.92 -6.42 -4.90
CA ALA A 58 -23.18 -5.39 -5.92
C ALA A 58 -22.41 -4.05 -5.73
N ALA A 59 -21.85 -3.82 -4.53
CA ALA A 59 -20.87 -2.77 -4.24
C ALA A 59 -19.63 -2.82 -5.16
N ARG A 60 -19.22 -4.02 -5.59
CA ARG A 60 -18.10 -4.26 -6.53
C ARG A 60 -18.35 -3.72 -7.95
N MET A 61 -19.61 -3.42 -8.28
CA MET A 61 -20.01 -2.90 -9.59
C MET A 61 -20.21 -1.38 -9.55
N LEU A 62 -20.62 -0.83 -8.41
CA LEU A 62 -20.83 0.61 -8.23
C LEU A 62 -19.52 1.38 -7.98
N HIS A 63 -18.49 0.74 -7.44
CA HIS A 63 -17.19 1.37 -7.15
C HIS A 63 -16.14 1.26 -8.27
N ARG A 64 -16.45 0.57 -9.37
CA ARG A 64 -15.47 0.07 -10.35
C ARG A 64 -14.80 1.14 -11.23
N VAL A 65 -14.87 2.43 -10.91
CA VAL A 65 -14.21 3.44 -11.75
C VAL A 65 -13.52 4.57 -10.98
N LEU A 66 -13.90 4.95 -9.75
CA LEU A 66 -13.48 6.26 -9.23
C LEU A 66 -13.47 6.46 -7.70
N HIS A 67 -13.48 5.41 -6.87
CA HIS A 67 -13.20 5.61 -5.43
C HIS A 67 -11.69 5.76 -5.23
N ARG A 68 -11.34 7.05 -5.23
CA ARG A 68 -10.04 7.66 -5.38
C ARG A 68 -9.06 7.14 -4.33
N LEU A 69 -7.97 6.55 -4.81
CA LEU A 69 -6.68 6.70 -4.15
C LEU A 69 -6.57 8.12 -3.61
N PRO A 70 -6.18 8.31 -2.33
CA PRO A 70 -6.06 9.64 -1.78
C PRO A 70 -5.28 10.55 -2.71
N LYS A 71 -5.71 11.81 -2.79
CA LYS A 71 -5.16 12.77 -3.77
C LYS A 71 -3.63 12.76 -3.77
N ALA A 72 -3.01 12.68 -2.59
CA ALA A 72 -1.57 12.62 -2.44
C ALA A 72 -0.91 11.39 -3.10
N VAL A 73 -1.49 10.18 -2.96
CA VAL A 73 -1.00 8.97 -3.64
C VAL A 73 -1.17 9.09 -5.14
N ARG A 74 -2.36 9.54 -5.57
CA ARG A 74 -2.66 9.68 -6.99
C ARG A 74 -1.75 10.69 -7.67
N ASP A 75 -1.53 11.84 -7.07
CA ASP A 75 -0.73 12.91 -7.67
C ASP A 75 0.76 12.50 -7.78
N ARG A 76 1.23 11.60 -6.90
CA ARG A 76 2.60 11.06 -6.91
C ARG A 76 2.81 9.88 -7.85
N TYR A 77 1.88 8.93 -7.86
CA TYR A 77 2.11 7.62 -8.46
C TYR A 77 1.17 7.27 -9.61
N ARG A 78 0.30 8.20 -10.06
CA ARG A 78 -0.65 7.93 -11.16
C ARG A 78 0.05 7.39 -12.42
N SER A 79 1.17 8.00 -12.84
CA SER A 79 1.88 7.56 -14.05
C SER A 79 2.37 6.13 -13.89
N GLU A 80 3.08 5.86 -12.79
CA GLU A 80 3.62 4.53 -12.48
C GLU A 80 2.53 3.45 -12.39
N LEU A 81 1.41 3.75 -11.73
CA LEU A 81 0.27 2.84 -11.66
C LEU A 81 -0.37 2.58 -13.04
N ALA A 82 -0.40 3.60 -13.91
CA ALA A 82 -0.88 3.44 -15.28
C ALA A 82 0.05 2.54 -16.11
N ASP A 83 1.37 2.68 -15.88
CA ASP A 83 2.42 1.90 -16.52
C ASP A 83 2.54 0.47 -15.96
N GLY A 84 1.77 0.14 -14.91
CA GLY A 84 1.69 -1.20 -14.34
C GLY A 84 2.64 -1.45 -13.17
N SER A 85 3.29 -0.42 -12.63
CA SER A 85 3.99 -0.51 -11.35
C SER A 85 3.02 -0.79 -10.19
N VAL A 86 3.56 -1.30 -9.10
CA VAL A 86 2.88 -1.54 -7.82
C VAL A 86 3.36 -0.50 -6.83
N VAL A 87 2.46 0.13 -6.08
CA VAL A 87 2.80 1.10 -5.05
C VAL A 87 2.54 0.46 -3.69
N ILE A 88 3.54 0.55 -2.80
CA ILE A 88 3.42 0.15 -1.41
C ILE A 88 3.48 1.40 -0.56
N VAL A 89 2.51 1.56 0.34
CA VAL A 89 2.45 2.64 1.33
C VAL A 89 2.52 2.02 2.72
N ALA A 90 3.47 2.47 3.54
CA ALA A 90 3.62 2.03 4.93
C ALA A 90 3.34 3.20 5.89
N ALA A 91 2.48 2.99 6.87
CA ALA A 91 2.21 3.94 7.93
C ALA A 91 3.34 3.92 8.97
N ALA A 92 3.75 5.12 9.42
CA ALA A 92 4.68 5.27 10.52
C ALA A 92 3.97 5.05 11.87
N GLY A 93 3.44 3.85 12.08
CA GLY A 93 2.76 3.40 13.30
C GLY A 93 3.73 2.73 14.28
N GLY A 94 4.43 1.68 13.81
CA GLY A 94 5.50 1.01 14.57
C GLY A 94 6.93 1.47 14.25
N GLN A 95 7.17 2.02 13.05
CA GLN A 95 8.50 2.43 12.59
C GLN A 95 8.50 3.90 12.10
N PRO A 96 9.61 4.66 12.28
CA PRO A 96 9.73 6.00 11.72
C PRO A 96 9.63 6.01 10.20
N ALA A 97 9.06 7.08 9.64
CA ALA A 97 8.87 7.21 8.19
C ALA A 97 10.19 7.16 7.39
N ASP A 98 11.29 7.72 7.93
CA ASP A 98 12.61 7.66 7.31
C ASP A 98 13.16 6.23 7.25
N THR A 99 12.94 5.44 8.31
CA THR A 99 13.29 4.01 8.33
C THR A 99 12.49 3.25 7.27
N LEU A 100 11.17 3.49 7.20
CA LEU A 100 10.32 2.87 6.19
C LEU A 100 10.76 3.23 4.76
N ALA A 101 11.09 4.50 4.51
CA ALA A 101 11.61 4.95 3.23
C ALA A 101 12.94 4.25 2.87
N ALA A 102 13.84 4.10 3.83
CA ALA A 102 15.10 3.38 3.62
C ALA A 102 14.89 1.88 3.33
N LEU A 103 13.94 1.23 4.02
CA LEU A 103 13.57 -0.16 3.76
C LEU A 103 12.96 -0.35 2.37
N LEU A 104 12.05 0.54 1.96
CA LEU A 104 11.45 0.53 0.63
C LEU A 104 12.50 0.76 -0.47
N SER A 105 13.43 1.68 -0.25
CA SER A 105 14.56 1.92 -1.15
C SER A 105 15.47 0.68 -1.26
N ARG A 106 15.82 0.06 -0.12
CA ARG A 106 16.61 -1.19 -0.06
C ARG A 106 15.92 -2.35 -0.79
N ALA A 107 14.59 -2.38 -0.80
CA ALA A 107 13.81 -3.37 -1.53
C ALA A 107 13.83 -3.16 -3.06
N GLY A 108 14.40 -2.05 -3.55
CA GLY A 108 14.41 -1.67 -4.97
C GLY A 108 13.29 -0.71 -5.35
N GLY A 109 12.63 -0.08 -4.37
CA GLY A 109 11.57 0.89 -4.59
C GLY A 109 12.10 2.16 -5.28
N ARG A 110 11.32 2.66 -6.24
CA ARG A 110 11.53 3.93 -6.94
C ARG A 110 10.53 4.98 -6.45
N LEU A 111 10.79 6.24 -6.79
CA LEU A 111 9.95 7.38 -6.37
C LEU A 111 9.64 7.37 -4.87
N VAL A 112 10.65 7.06 -4.04
CA VAL A 112 10.46 6.97 -2.59
C VAL A 112 10.09 8.36 -2.07
N ASP A 113 8.95 8.46 -1.39
CA ASP A 113 8.46 9.72 -0.85
C ASP A 113 7.78 9.53 0.51
N GLN A 114 7.74 10.61 1.28
CA GLN A 114 7.17 10.66 2.62
C GLN A 114 6.24 11.85 2.75
N TRP A 115 5.04 11.62 3.30
CA TRP A 115 4.09 12.70 3.51
C TRP A 115 3.12 12.38 4.65
N TRP A 116 2.38 13.41 5.08
CA TRP A 116 1.24 13.19 5.95
C TRP A 116 0.05 12.69 5.14
N GLN A 117 -0.56 11.59 5.58
CA GLN A 117 -1.70 10.97 4.91
C GLN A 117 -2.76 10.61 5.95
N SER A 118 -4.00 10.98 5.67
CA SER A 118 -5.14 10.49 6.46
C SER A 118 -5.23 8.96 6.29
N PRO A 119 -5.40 8.19 7.38
CA PRO A 119 -5.44 6.73 7.30
C PRO A 119 -6.64 6.18 6.53
N ALA A 120 -7.74 6.95 6.49
CA ALA A 120 -8.96 6.59 5.78
C ALA A 120 -8.64 6.25 4.31
N ASP A 121 -9.25 5.18 3.82
CA ASP A 121 -9.17 4.65 2.45
C ASP A 121 -7.84 3.96 2.05
N LEU A 122 -6.77 4.05 2.85
CA LEU A 122 -5.50 3.36 2.57
C LEU A 122 -5.24 2.17 3.46
N PHE A 123 -5.43 2.30 4.77
CA PHE A 123 -5.07 1.26 5.73
C PHE A 123 -6.31 0.51 6.22
N ALA A 124 -6.09 -0.63 6.86
CA ALA A 124 -7.19 -1.39 7.44
C ALA A 124 -7.95 -0.51 8.47
N PRO A 125 -9.29 -0.53 8.48
CA PRO A 125 -10.08 0.11 9.51
C PRO A 125 -9.65 -0.37 10.91
N PRO A 126 -9.71 0.50 11.94
CA PRO A 126 -9.29 0.13 13.30
C PRO A 126 -10.02 -1.11 13.85
N GLU A 127 -11.26 -1.35 13.40
CA GLU A 127 -12.06 -2.53 13.76
C GLU A 127 -11.49 -3.85 13.23
N LEU A 128 -10.70 -3.80 12.15
CA LEU A 128 -10.05 -4.95 11.50
C LEU A 128 -8.56 -5.09 11.86
N ALA A 129 -7.98 -4.08 12.51
CA ALA A 129 -6.55 -4.04 12.83
C ALA A 129 -6.15 -4.82 14.09
N GLY A 130 -7.12 -5.34 14.87
CA GLY A 130 -6.86 -5.99 16.17
C GLY A 130 -6.47 -4.98 17.27
N PRO A 131 -6.40 -5.41 18.55
CA PRO A 131 -6.05 -4.52 19.66
C PRO A 131 -4.59 -4.02 19.54
N PHE A 132 -4.39 -2.74 19.88
CA PHE A 132 -3.14 -1.98 19.76
C PHE A 132 -2.01 -2.48 20.65
#